data_AF-A0A7X8FBW6-F1
#
_entry.id   AF-A0A7X8FBW6-F1
#
_cell.length_a   1.000
_cell.length_b   1.000
_cell.length_c   1.000
_cell.angle_alpha   90.00
_cell.angle_beta   90.00
_cell.angle_gamma   90.00
#
_symmetry.space_group_name_H-M   'P 1'
#
loop_
_entity.id
_entity.type
_entity.pdbx_description
1 polymer ?
#
loop_
_entity_poly.entity_id
_entity_poly.type
_entity_poly.pdbx_seq_one_letter_code
_entity_poly.pdbx_strand_id
1 'polypeptide(L)'
;MTEIIRALEAFVAKIKSKKKLVIEESKQARQYLAHLIQDTDYFSKGYDFILILPTDVTCPAFVDGWRNSSEKIRNDLIDGLINYKDFTNVSGYNREIELIRLFIPVDLKVARQLLIDLSVKLTKNGIRKPASSYASLFKQKLMDNRSLIQISLHDDSIKQQSINSIVVMVITGLLTRSEVDSEEALQFFNWLKQYPGEINLASKLLQELEEETRRWPYELQKEGVNIGLLKTIRYFISASEVDNKDTFQKSEEKQTETAADDIASTEDNRKNTSGSLEITDQSDFKGKVNPVKTELIDGKTVINPLNYKDFNANEHLQILGHYIGNLERGIEAVEKKLSTEQENYQREIRRNSDLEKLNWEYKKLNTDLEIQIKQLKNQLDTANKQLNELEEKLTGQITDHKAEVEKLVNQIDSECKYEVEEFKNTLMESLWPYFNDFIQTKDEQATEKLAEFLKTSMRKMFIQLKLKGIMFEGG
;
A
#
# COMPACT_ATOMS: atom_id res chain seq x y z
N MET A 1 -16.20 -10.97 -35.76
CA MET A 1 -15.16 -9.95 -35.56
C MET A 1 -15.42 -8.63 -36.28
N THR A 2 -15.63 -8.61 -37.60
CA THR A 2 -15.86 -7.35 -38.35
C THR A 2 -17.02 -6.51 -37.81
N GLU A 3 -18.12 -7.15 -37.37
CA GLU A 3 -19.26 -6.46 -36.77
C GLU A 3 -18.93 -5.83 -35.41
N ILE A 4 -18.11 -6.51 -34.60
CA ILE A 4 -17.66 -6.02 -33.29
C ILE A 4 -16.78 -4.79 -33.45
N ILE A 5 -15.85 -4.83 -34.41
CA ILE A 5 -14.98 -3.68 -34.73
C ILE A 5 -15.84 -2.50 -35.17
N ARG A 6 -16.80 -2.71 -36.09
CA ARG A 6 -17.70 -1.67 -36.57
C ARG A 6 -18.53 -1.06 -35.43
N ALA A 7 -19.00 -1.88 -34.49
CA ALA A 7 -19.73 -1.40 -33.32
C ALA A 7 -18.83 -0.56 -32.39
N LEU A 8 -17.59 -0.99 -32.14
CA LEU A 8 -16.61 -0.23 -31.35
C LEU A 8 -16.23 1.09 -32.02
N GLU A 9 -16.04 1.12 -33.34
CA GLU A 9 -15.82 2.34 -34.11
C GLU A 9 -17.00 3.33 -33.99
N ALA A 10 -18.23 2.82 -33.99
CA ALA A 10 -19.43 3.64 -33.78
C ALA A 10 -19.46 4.24 -32.37
N PHE A 11 -19.06 3.50 -31.33
CA PHE A 11 -18.92 4.03 -29.98
C PHE A 11 -17.84 5.10 -29.89
N VAL A 12 -16.69 4.89 -30.53
CA VAL A 12 -15.62 5.90 -30.64
C VAL A 12 -16.13 7.18 -31.30
N ALA A 13 -16.86 7.09 -32.41
CA ALA A 13 -17.44 8.25 -33.08
C ALA A 13 -18.46 8.99 -32.19
N LYS A 14 -19.25 8.26 -31.42
CA LYS A 14 -20.17 8.84 -30.42
C LYS A 14 -19.42 9.57 -29.31
N ILE A 15 -18.33 9.02 -28.78
CA ILE A 15 -17.52 9.70 -27.76
C ILE A 15 -16.89 10.98 -28.31
N LYS A 16 -16.37 10.94 -29.54
CA LYS A 16 -15.82 12.13 -30.21
C LYS A 16 -16.86 13.25 -30.39
N SER A 17 -18.14 12.92 -30.56
CA SER A 17 -19.22 13.90 -30.74
C SER A 17 -19.91 14.32 -29.43
N LYS A 18 -20.21 13.39 -28.52
CA LYS A 18 -21.02 13.60 -27.30
C LYS A 18 -20.22 13.59 -25.99
N LYS A 19 -18.92 13.34 -26.04
CA LYS A 19 -17.97 13.25 -24.90
C LYS A 19 -18.24 12.14 -23.86
N LYS A 20 -19.38 11.43 -23.91
CA LYS A 20 -19.70 10.33 -22.99
C LYS A 20 -20.62 9.29 -23.64
N LEU A 21 -20.50 8.04 -23.19
CA LEU A 21 -21.44 6.95 -23.49
C LEU A 21 -22.50 6.83 -22.39
N VAL A 22 -23.71 6.40 -22.76
CA VAL A 22 -24.75 6.04 -21.78
C VAL A 22 -24.40 4.68 -21.14
N ILE A 23 -24.93 4.39 -19.95
CA ILE A 23 -24.59 3.19 -19.16
C ILE A 23 -24.69 1.89 -19.98
N GLU A 24 -25.79 1.70 -20.72
CA GLU A 24 -25.97 0.50 -21.56
C GLU A 24 -24.95 0.43 -22.71
N GLU A 25 -24.61 1.57 -23.32
CA GLU A 25 -23.59 1.64 -24.36
C GLU A 25 -22.20 1.32 -23.80
N SER A 26 -21.88 1.81 -22.59
CA SER A 26 -20.64 1.47 -21.89
C SER A 26 -20.55 -0.03 -21.59
N LYS A 27 -21.66 -0.65 -21.16
CA LYS A 27 -21.73 -2.09 -20.90
C LYS A 27 -21.52 -2.90 -22.18
N GLN A 28 -22.17 -2.50 -23.27
CA GLN A 28 -22.02 -3.15 -24.57
C GLN A 28 -20.62 -2.97 -25.16
N ALA A 29 -20.06 -1.76 -25.08
CA ALA A 29 -18.69 -1.48 -25.50
C ALA A 29 -17.66 -2.30 -24.71
N ARG A 30 -17.86 -2.47 -23.40
CA ARG A 30 -17.03 -3.33 -22.55
C ARG A 30 -17.07 -4.79 -23.04
N GLN A 31 -18.26 -5.33 -23.27
CA GLN A 31 -18.42 -6.72 -23.75
C GLN A 31 -17.75 -6.94 -25.12
N TYR A 32 -17.99 -6.03 -26.06
CA TYR A 32 -17.39 -6.09 -27.39
C TYR A 32 -15.88 -5.98 -27.37
N LEU A 33 -15.34 -5.07 -26.54
CA LEU A 33 -13.89 -4.94 -26.39
C LEU A 33 -13.27 -6.16 -25.71
N ALA A 34 -13.92 -6.71 -24.67
CA ALA A 34 -13.47 -7.91 -23.98
C ALA A 34 -13.44 -9.13 -24.91
N HIS A 35 -14.38 -9.24 -25.85
CA HIS A 35 -14.37 -10.29 -26.86
C HIS A 35 -13.30 -10.04 -27.94
N LEU A 36 -13.09 -8.78 -28.33
CA LEU A 36 -12.11 -8.40 -29.35
C LEU A 36 -10.68 -8.78 -28.94
N ILE A 37 -10.31 -8.55 -27.67
CA ILE A 37 -8.96 -8.84 -27.15
C ILE A 37 -8.69 -10.31 -26.91
N GLN A 38 -9.72 -11.17 -26.88
CA GLN A 38 -9.54 -12.62 -26.80
C GLN A 38 -9.11 -13.23 -28.14
N ASP A 39 -9.28 -12.49 -29.24
CA ASP A 39 -8.95 -12.95 -30.58
C ASP A 39 -7.50 -12.57 -30.93
N THR A 40 -6.68 -13.59 -31.21
CA THR A 40 -5.25 -13.45 -31.50
C THR A 40 -4.98 -12.64 -32.78
N ASP A 41 -5.92 -12.59 -33.71
CA ASP A 41 -5.74 -11.86 -34.96
C ASP A 41 -6.07 -10.36 -34.80
N TYR A 42 -6.76 -9.98 -33.71
CA TYR A 42 -7.33 -8.65 -33.54
C TYR A 42 -6.98 -7.94 -32.22
N PHE A 43 -6.26 -8.57 -31.29
CA PHE A 43 -5.92 -7.92 -30.02
C PHE A 43 -5.10 -6.62 -30.18
N SER A 44 -4.31 -6.48 -31.26
CA SER A 44 -3.59 -5.24 -31.60
C SER A 44 -4.54 -4.06 -31.81
N LYS A 45 -5.66 -4.27 -32.51
CA LYS A 45 -6.76 -3.30 -32.63
C LYS A 45 -7.47 -3.08 -31.30
N GLY A 46 -7.50 -4.10 -30.45
CA GLY A 46 -7.97 -3.97 -29.07
C GLY A 46 -7.23 -2.87 -28.30
N TYR A 47 -5.90 -2.80 -28.43
CA TYR A 47 -5.11 -1.73 -27.80
C TYR A 47 -5.46 -0.33 -28.32
N ASP A 48 -5.72 -0.18 -29.61
CA ASP A 48 -6.20 1.09 -30.19
C ASP A 48 -7.50 1.54 -29.50
N PHE A 49 -8.47 0.63 -29.36
CA PHE A 49 -9.73 0.94 -28.69
C PHE A 49 -9.55 1.21 -27.20
N ILE A 50 -8.63 0.51 -26.53
CA ILE A 50 -8.32 0.77 -25.12
C ILE A 50 -7.87 2.22 -24.93
N LEU A 51 -7.02 2.75 -25.81
CA LEU A 51 -6.51 4.12 -25.68
C LEU A 51 -7.54 5.20 -26.02
N ILE A 52 -8.57 4.88 -26.79
CA ILE A 52 -9.58 5.85 -27.27
C ILE A 52 -10.83 5.87 -26.38
N LEU A 53 -11.32 4.69 -25.97
CA LEU A 53 -12.56 4.56 -25.18
C LEU A 53 -12.33 4.94 -23.70
N PRO A 54 -13.39 5.25 -22.93
CA PRO A 54 -13.28 5.69 -21.55
C PRO A 54 -12.64 4.62 -20.66
N THR A 55 -11.80 5.07 -19.71
CA THR A 55 -11.03 4.18 -18.82
C THR A 55 -11.92 3.22 -18.01
N ASP A 56 -13.10 3.67 -17.59
CA ASP A 56 -14.11 2.87 -16.86
C ASP A 56 -14.76 1.78 -17.72
N VAL A 57 -14.62 1.84 -19.04
CA VAL A 57 -15.04 0.79 -19.99
C VAL A 57 -13.84 -0.11 -20.32
N THR A 58 -12.70 0.48 -20.66
CA THR A 58 -11.58 -0.23 -21.28
C THR A 58 -10.79 -1.08 -20.32
N CYS A 59 -10.46 -0.57 -19.12
CA CYS A 59 -9.65 -1.32 -18.17
C CYS A 59 -10.41 -2.54 -17.62
N PRO A 60 -11.71 -2.44 -17.28
CA PRO A 60 -12.50 -3.62 -16.94
C PRO A 60 -12.68 -4.59 -18.11
N ALA A 61 -12.89 -4.10 -19.34
CA ALA A 61 -12.96 -4.96 -20.53
C ALA A 61 -11.67 -5.76 -20.72
N PHE A 62 -10.51 -5.10 -20.53
CA PHE A 62 -9.20 -5.75 -20.64
C PHE A 62 -9.04 -6.89 -19.64
N VAL A 63 -9.35 -6.63 -18.37
CA VAL A 63 -9.29 -7.64 -17.31
C VAL A 63 -10.27 -8.79 -17.55
N ASP A 64 -11.49 -8.50 -18.02
CA ASP A 64 -12.47 -9.52 -18.36
C ASP A 64 -12.00 -10.41 -19.52
N GLY A 65 -11.48 -9.80 -20.60
CA GLY A 65 -10.98 -10.58 -21.73
C GLY A 65 -9.73 -11.37 -21.38
N TRP A 66 -8.83 -10.81 -20.57
CA TRP A 66 -7.68 -11.54 -20.03
C TRP A 66 -8.13 -12.74 -19.18
N ARG A 67 -9.07 -12.55 -18.25
CA ARG A 67 -9.61 -13.63 -17.39
C ARG A 67 -10.25 -14.76 -18.20
N ASN A 68 -10.92 -14.45 -19.29
CA ASN A 68 -11.59 -15.45 -20.12
C ASN A 68 -10.69 -16.04 -21.22
N SER A 69 -9.44 -15.60 -21.31
CA SER A 69 -8.45 -16.11 -22.28
C SER A 69 -7.67 -17.32 -21.77
N SER A 70 -7.10 -18.09 -22.69
CA SER A 70 -6.13 -19.14 -22.37
C SER A 70 -4.83 -18.55 -21.81
N GLU A 71 -4.03 -19.35 -21.09
CA GLU A 71 -2.78 -18.89 -20.47
C GLU A 71 -1.78 -18.29 -21.49
N LYS A 72 -1.66 -18.90 -22.67
CA LYS A 72 -0.82 -18.37 -23.74
C LYS A 72 -1.28 -16.96 -24.16
N ILE A 73 -2.57 -16.81 -24.44
CA ILE A 73 -3.15 -15.52 -24.85
C ILE A 73 -3.02 -14.48 -23.72
N ARG A 74 -3.18 -14.89 -22.46
CA ARG A 74 -2.99 -14.01 -21.30
C ARG A 74 -1.59 -13.42 -21.24
N ASN A 75 -0.56 -14.23 -21.48
CA ASN A 75 0.83 -13.76 -21.51
C ASN A 75 1.06 -12.84 -22.70
N ASP A 76 0.60 -13.24 -23.90
CA ASP A 76 0.70 -12.45 -25.13
C ASP A 76 0.00 -11.08 -24.97
N LEU A 77 -1.12 -11.01 -24.24
CA LEU A 77 -1.86 -9.77 -23.98
C LEU A 77 -1.10 -8.82 -23.06
N ILE A 78 -0.44 -9.33 -22.01
CA ILE A 78 0.35 -8.50 -21.09
C ILE A 78 1.63 -8.02 -21.78
N ASP A 79 2.33 -8.92 -22.47
CA ASP A 79 3.54 -8.57 -23.23
C ASP A 79 3.21 -7.59 -24.36
N GLY A 80 2.09 -7.78 -25.05
CA GLY A 80 1.60 -6.87 -26.06
C GLY A 80 1.29 -5.49 -25.50
N LEU A 81 0.65 -5.40 -24.32
CA LEU A 81 0.33 -4.13 -23.66
C LEU A 81 1.58 -3.38 -23.22
N ILE A 82 2.54 -4.08 -22.62
CA ILE A 82 3.84 -3.53 -22.18
C ILE A 82 4.62 -2.96 -23.36
N ASN A 83 4.64 -3.69 -24.48
CA ASN A 83 5.42 -3.34 -25.67
C ASN A 83 4.66 -2.42 -26.65
N TYR A 84 3.39 -2.09 -26.38
CA TYR A 84 2.60 -1.24 -27.26
C TYR A 84 3.08 0.21 -27.21
N LYS A 85 3.53 0.75 -28.35
CA LYS A 85 4.18 2.07 -28.42
C LYS A 85 3.34 3.19 -27.84
N ASP A 86 2.03 3.17 -28.09
CA ASP A 86 1.14 4.26 -27.66
C ASP A 86 0.76 4.18 -26.17
N PHE A 87 1.13 3.12 -25.46
CA PHE A 87 1.05 3.09 -23.99
C PHE A 87 2.13 3.94 -23.30
N THR A 88 3.06 4.52 -24.06
CA THR A 88 4.08 5.44 -23.53
C THR A 88 3.63 6.91 -23.47
N ASN A 89 2.36 7.20 -23.75
CA ASN A 89 1.78 8.53 -23.65
C ASN A 89 0.97 8.71 -22.34
N VAL A 90 0.48 9.94 -22.09
CA VAL A 90 -0.31 10.29 -20.90
C VAL A 90 -1.52 9.37 -20.71
N SER A 91 -2.23 9.06 -21.80
CA SER A 91 -3.41 8.21 -21.80
C SER A 91 -3.09 6.74 -21.48
N GLY A 92 -1.93 6.25 -21.93
CA GLY A 92 -1.40 4.93 -21.65
C GLY A 92 -1.08 4.76 -20.18
N TYR A 93 -0.26 5.65 -19.60
CA TYR A 93 0.13 5.59 -18.19
C TYR A 93 -1.07 5.64 -17.24
N ASN A 94 -2.06 6.49 -17.52
CA ASN A 94 -3.28 6.57 -16.71
C ASN A 94 -4.06 5.25 -16.71
N ARG A 95 -4.10 4.56 -17.86
CA ARG A 95 -4.77 3.27 -17.99
C ARG A 95 -3.97 2.14 -17.36
N GLU A 96 -2.65 2.18 -17.47
CA GLU A 96 -1.76 1.21 -16.85
C GLU A 96 -1.87 1.27 -15.31
N ILE A 97 -1.92 2.47 -14.71
CA ILE A 97 -2.22 2.65 -13.28
C ILE A 97 -3.56 2.01 -12.91
N GLU A 98 -4.60 2.25 -13.70
CA GLU A 98 -5.93 1.69 -13.44
C GLU A 98 -5.95 0.15 -13.64
N LEU A 99 -5.20 -0.37 -14.61
CA LEU A 99 -5.06 -1.81 -14.84
C LEU A 99 -4.34 -2.47 -13.66
N ILE A 100 -3.25 -1.89 -13.14
CA ILE A 100 -2.59 -2.39 -11.93
C ILE A 100 -3.61 -2.48 -10.79
N ARG A 101 -4.39 -1.42 -10.56
CA ARG A 101 -5.44 -1.38 -9.54
C ARG A 101 -6.44 -2.52 -9.70
N LEU A 102 -6.89 -2.76 -10.94
CA LEU A 102 -7.85 -3.81 -11.23
C LEU A 102 -7.25 -5.21 -11.18
N PHE A 103 -5.95 -5.40 -11.46
CA PHE A 103 -5.29 -6.69 -11.43
C PHE A 103 -4.86 -7.14 -10.02
N ILE A 104 -4.63 -6.22 -9.08
CA ILE A 104 -4.30 -6.56 -7.67
C ILE A 104 -5.24 -7.64 -7.08
N PRO A 105 -6.58 -7.51 -7.15
CA PRO A 105 -7.48 -8.53 -6.62
C PRO A 105 -7.65 -9.77 -7.52
N VAL A 106 -6.95 -9.85 -8.65
CA VAL A 106 -7.13 -10.91 -9.68
C VAL A 106 -5.90 -11.77 -9.81
N ASP A 107 -4.76 -11.15 -10.05
CA ASP A 107 -3.48 -11.80 -10.29
C ASP A 107 -2.35 -10.85 -9.88
N LEU A 108 -1.75 -11.14 -8.73
CA LEU A 108 -0.66 -10.34 -8.16
C LEU A 108 0.63 -10.41 -8.99
N LYS A 109 0.83 -11.44 -9.83
CA LYS A 109 2.01 -11.52 -10.71
C LYS A 109 1.88 -10.54 -11.86
N VAL A 110 0.71 -10.51 -12.49
CA VAL A 110 0.42 -9.54 -13.57
C VAL A 110 0.44 -8.11 -13.03
N ALA A 111 -0.20 -7.85 -11.90
CA ALA A 111 -0.17 -6.52 -11.27
C ALA A 111 1.26 -6.03 -11.00
N ARG A 112 2.15 -6.94 -10.57
CA ARG A 112 3.56 -6.66 -10.35
C ARG A 112 4.32 -6.38 -11.65
N GLN A 113 4.08 -7.16 -12.69
CA GLN A 113 4.72 -6.98 -14.00
C GLN A 113 4.38 -5.60 -14.58
N LEU A 114 3.10 -5.22 -14.53
CA LEU A 114 2.64 -3.89 -14.95
C LEU A 114 3.19 -2.78 -14.04
N LEU A 115 3.24 -2.99 -12.72
CA LEU A 115 3.85 -2.03 -11.79
C LEU A 115 5.33 -1.77 -12.12
N ILE A 116 6.09 -2.83 -12.41
CA ILE A 116 7.50 -2.73 -12.78
C ILE A 116 7.64 -1.92 -14.08
N ASP A 117 6.88 -2.28 -15.11
CA ASP A 117 6.93 -1.61 -16.41
C ASP A 117 6.60 -0.12 -16.31
N LEU A 118 5.45 0.21 -15.70
CA LEU A 118 5.03 1.58 -15.45
C LEU A 118 6.09 2.38 -14.68
N SER A 119 6.61 1.81 -13.59
CA SER A 119 7.59 2.48 -12.73
C SER A 119 8.87 2.77 -13.51
N VAL A 120 9.36 1.79 -14.27
CA VAL A 120 10.54 1.93 -15.12
C VAL A 120 10.34 3.02 -16.18
N LYS A 121 9.19 3.03 -16.87
CA LYS A 121 8.87 4.02 -17.91
C LYS A 121 8.80 5.44 -17.34
N LEU A 122 8.08 5.64 -16.25
CA LEU A 122 7.86 6.97 -15.67
C LEU A 122 9.13 7.57 -15.05
N THR A 123 9.94 6.74 -14.39
CA THR A 123 11.16 7.17 -13.68
C THR A 123 12.42 7.09 -14.53
N LYS A 124 12.32 6.59 -15.78
CA LYS A 124 13.46 6.24 -16.65
C LYS A 124 14.45 5.34 -15.92
N ASN A 125 14.02 4.15 -15.50
CA ASN A 125 14.82 3.19 -14.72
C ASN A 125 15.30 3.76 -13.36
N GLY A 126 14.46 4.52 -12.67
CA GLY A 126 14.79 5.07 -11.35
C GLY A 126 15.79 6.23 -11.37
N ILE A 127 16.05 6.84 -12.53
CA ILE A 127 17.05 7.92 -12.68
C ILE A 127 16.44 9.29 -12.35
N ARG A 128 15.13 9.47 -12.53
CA ARG A 128 14.44 10.76 -12.31
C ARG A 128 13.08 10.59 -11.66
N LYS A 129 12.56 11.68 -11.07
CA LYS A 129 11.19 11.75 -10.57
C LYS A 129 10.18 11.63 -11.72
N PRO A 130 9.03 10.95 -11.50
CA PRO A 130 7.90 11.04 -12.42
C PRO A 130 7.32 12.46 -12.40
N ALA A 131 6.55 12.82 -13.43
CA ALA A 131 5.78 14.08 -13.38
C ALA A 131 4.78 14.05 -12.22
N SER A 132 4.57 15.21 -11.58
CA SER A 132 3.70 15.33 -10.40
C SER A 132 2.28 14.80 -10.64
N SER A 133 1.72 15.03 -11.84
CA SER A 133 0.42 14.51 -12.22
C SER A 133 0.31 12.98 -12.13
N TYR A 134 1.37 12.25 -12.51
CA TYR A 134 1.40 10.80 -12.41
C TYR A 134 1.64 10.32 -10.99
N ALA A 135 2.50 11.00 -10.23
CA ALA A 135 2.72 10.70 -8.82
C ALA A 135 1.42 10.84 -8.00
N SER A 136 0.65 11.90 -8.24
CA SER A 136 -0.65 12.12 -7.60
C SER A 136 -1.68 11.06 -7.97
N LEU A 137 -1.77 10.71 -9.27
CA LEU A 137 -2.69 9.66 -9.71
C LEU A 137 -2.30 8.28 -9.17
N PHE A 138 -1.01 7.96 -9.19
CA PHE A 138 -0.45 6.73 -8.62
C PHE A 138 -0.79 6.62 -7.13
N LYS A 139 -0.57 7.70 -6.36
CA LYS A 139 -0.95 7.75 -4.95
C LYS A 139 -2.45 7.50 -4.77
N GLN A 140 -3.28 8.28 -5.46
CA GLN A 140 -4.74 8.20 -5.34
C GLN A 140 -5.28 6.80 -5.64
N LYS A 141 -4.74 6.14 -6.67
CA LYS A 141 -5.29 4.87 -7.18
C LYS A 141 -4.71 3.64 -6.49
N LEU A 142 -3.44 3.67 -6.09
CA LEU A 142 -2.72 2.49 -5.62
C LEU A 142 -2.27 2.60 -4.16
N MET A 143 -1.92 3.80 -3.68
CA MET A 143 -1.38 3.98 -2.32
C MET A 143 -2.45 4.32 -1.28
N ASP A 144 -3.33 5.29 -1.55
CA ASP A 144 -4.33 5.75 -0.57
C ASP A 144 -5.26 4.62 -0.09
N ASN A 145 -5.55 3.64 -0.96
CA ASN A 145 -6.35 2.46 -0.65
C ASN A 145 -5.54 1.25 -0.16
N ARG A 146 -4.23 1.44 0.11
CA ARG A 146 -3.26 0.41 0.51
C ARG A 146 -3.20 -0.82 -0.43
N SER A 147 -3.73 -0.70 -1.65
CA SER A 147 -3.80 -1.81 -2.60
C SER A 147 -2.40 -2.22 -3.08
N LEU A 148 -1.49 -1.25 -3.21
CA LEU A 148 -0.11 -1.49 -3.63
C LEU A 148 0.65 -2.46 -2.72
N ILE A 149 0.41 -2.41 -1.41
CA ILE A 149 1.10 -3.23 -0.40
C ILE A 149 0.78 -4.73 -0.57
N GLN A 150 -0.34 -5.07 -1.24
CA GLN A 150 -0.72 -6.46 -1.51
C GLN A 150 0.20 -7.13 -2.55
N ILE A 151 0.94 -6.35 -3.34
CA ILE A 151 1.87 -6.87 -4.34
C ILE A 151 3.17 -7.28 -3.64
N SER A 152 3.47 -8.58 -3.61
CA SER A 152 4.72 -9.07 -3.03
C SER A 152 5.95 -8.61 -3.84
N LEU A 153 7.02 -8.23 -3.12
CA LEU A 153 8.33 -7.88 -3.70
C LEU A 153 9.39 -8.99 -3.51
N HIS A 154 9.04 -10.11 -2.88
CA HIS A 154 9.92 -11.27 -2.62
C HIS A 154 10.07 -12.18 -3.85
N ASP A 155 10.49 -11.64 -4.99
CA ASP A 155 10.71 -12.44 -6.20
C ASP A 155 12.08 -12.14 -6.79
N ASP A 156 12.91 -13.19 -6.85
CA ASP A 156 14.30 -13.14 -7.30
C ASP A 156 14.42 -12.72 -8.78
N SER A 157 13.33 -12.76 -9.54
CA SER A 157 13.30 -12.27 -10.92
C SER A 157 13.27 -10.73 -11.04
N ILE A 158 12.96 -10.02 -9.95
CA ILE A 158 12.89 -8.55 -9.98
C ILE A 158 14.31 -7.97 -9.97
N LYS A 159 14.67 -7.35 -11.10
CA LYS A 159 15.94 -6.63 -11.24
C LYS A 159 16.00 -5.45 -10.28
N GLN A 160 17.19 -5.18 -9.74
CA GLN A 160 17.46 -4.05 -8.85
C GLN A 160 16.95 -2.70 -9.41
N GLN A 161 17.15 -2.46 -10.71
CA GLN A 161 16.70 -1.23 -11.37
C GLN A 161 15.17 -1.06 -11.33
N SER A 162 14.43 -2.16 -11.38
CA SER A 162 12.97 -2.16 -11.28
C SER A 162 12.51 -1.77 -9.88
N ILE A 163 13.17 -2.30 -8.83
CA ILE A 163 12.89 -1.91 -7.45
C ILE A 163 13.21 -0.43 -7.22
N ASN A 164 14.36 0.05 -7.68
CA ASN A 164 14.70 1.47 -7.57
C ASN A 164 13.64 2.35 -8.25
N SER A 165 13.08 1.90 -9.39
CA SER A 165 12.00 2.61 -10.07
C SER A 165 10.70 2.64 -9.25
N ILE A 166 10.31 1.51 -8.65
CA ILE A 166 9.12 1.41 -7.78
C ILE A 166 9.30 2.31 -6.55
N VAL A 167 10.47 2.25 -5.92
CA VAL A 167 10.85 3.08 -4.78
C VAL A 167 10.64 4.56 -5.09
N VAL A 168 11.14 5.03 -6.24
CA VAL A 168 11.02 6.43 -6.66
C VAL A 168 9.55 6.81 -6.86
N MET A 169 8.73 5.92 -7.43
CA MET A 169 7.28 6.15 -7.56
C MET A 169 6.60 6.29 -6.19
N VAL A 170 6.93 5.42 -5.24
CA VAL A 170 6.36 5.44 -3.88
C VAL A 170 6.75 6.71 -3.13
N ILE A 171 8.04 7.06 -3.10
CA ILE A 171 8.50 8.26 -2.39
C ILE A 171 7.91 9.51 -3.01
N THR A 172 7.94 9.62 -4.34
CA THR A 172 7.34 10.79 -5.02
C THR A 172 5.84 10.86 -4.75
N GLY A 173 5.16 9.71 -4.66
CA GLY A 173 3.77 9.62 -4.21
C GLY A 173 3.57 10.18 -2.80
N LEU A 174 4.38 9.75 -1.81
CA LEU A 174 4.32 10.28 -0.43
C LEU A 174 4.53 11.80 -0.37
N LEU A 175 5.42 12.33 -1.22
CA LEU A 175 5.75 13.75 -1.32
C LEU A 175 4.68 14.60 -2.02
N THR A 176 3.60 14.02 -2.55
CA THR A 176 2.53 14.80 -3.19
C THR A 176 1.67 15.61 -2.21
N ARG A 177 1.69 15.30 -0.91
CA ARG A 177 0.98 16.07 0.13
C ARG A 177 1.91 17.12 0.76
N SER A 178 1.33 18.22 1.22
CA SER A 178 2.05 19.26 1.97
C SER A 178 2.60 18.75 3.30
N GLU A 179 1.89 17.80 3.92
CA GLU A 179 2.30 17.10 5.14
C GLU A 179 2.28 15.59 4.90
N VAL A 180 3.33 14.92 5.35
CA VAL A 180 3.45 13.47 5.22
C VAL A 180 2.85 12.78 6.44
N ASP A 181 1.92 11.88 6.18
CA ASP A 181 1.40 10.95 7.18
C ASP A 181 2.49 9.92 7.47
N SER A 182 3.07 9.99 8.67
CA SER A 182 4.18 9.14 9.07
C SER A 182 3.77 7.67 9.18
N GLU A 183 2.53 7.38 9.58
CA GLU A 183 2.06 6.01 9.71
C GLU A 183 1.87 5.37 8.33
N GLU A 184 1.24 6.11 7.40
CA GLU A 184 1.11 5.71 5.99
C GLU A 184 2.48 5.44 5.37
N ALA A 185 3.43 6.37 5.55
CA ALA A 185 4.77 6.25 4.98
C ALA A 185 5.57 5.06 5.53
N LEU A 186 5.50 4.81 6.84
CA LEU A 186 6.16 3.66 7.48
C LEU A 186 5.61 2.32 6.98
N GLN A 187 4.31 2.22 6.69
CA GLN A 187 3.74 1.00 6.09
C GLN A 187 4.35 0.71 4.73
N PHE A 188 4.53 1.72 3.89
CA PHE A 188 5.19 1.56 2.59
C PHE A 188 6.68 1.24 2.73
N PHE A 189 7.38 1.78 3.73
CA PHE A 189 8.78 1.42 3.97
C PHE A 189 8.91 -0.04 4.41
N ASN A 190 8.03 -0.51 5.29
CA ASN A 190 7.98 -1.92 5.69
C ASN A 190 7.63 -2.85 4.51
N TRP A 191 6.78 -2.40 3.59
CA TRP A 191 6.52 -3.12 2.35
C TRP A 191 7.76 -3.18 1.45
N LEU A 192 8.49 -2.08 1.29
CA LEU A 192 9.73 -2.04 0.49
C LEU A 192 10.84 -2.93 1.08
N LYS A 193 10.92 -3.08 2.42
CA LYS A 193 11.85 -4.00 3.10
C LYS A 193 11.66 -5.47 2.75
N GLN A 194 10.52 -5.84 2.16
CA GLN A 194 10.33 -7.20 1.65
C GLN A 194 11.30 -7.52 0.50
N TYR A 195 11.84 -6.52 -0.19
CA TYR A 195 12.87 -6.79 -1.19
C TYR A 195 14.20 -7.16 -0.50
N PRO A 196 14.81 -8.32 -0.80
CA PRO A 196 16.02 -8.78 -0.13
C PRO A 196 17.30 -8.05 -0.56
N GLY A 197 17.28 -7.29 -1.67
CA GLY A 197 18.42 -6.55 -2.18
C GLY A 197 18.52 -5.12 -1.66
N GLU A 198 19.64 -4.44 -1.93
CA GLU A 198 19.90 -3.08 -1.49
C GLU A 198 19.22 -2.04 -2.39
N ILE A 199 18.49 -1.08 -1.84
CA ILE A 199 17.95 0.03 -2.64
C ILE A 199 19.08 1.02 -2.95
N ASN A 200 19.32 1.29 -4.24
CA ASN A 200 20.41 2.17 -4.67
C ASN A 200 19.91 3.21 -5.69
N LEU A 201 19.59 4.40 -5.21
CA LEU A 201 19.09 5.50 -6.04
C LEU A 201 20.23 6.30 -6.66
N ALA A 202 19.99 6.83 -7.87
CA ALA A 202 20.95 7.72 -8.55
C ALA A 202 21.29 8.92 -7.65
N SER A 203 22.57 9.26 -7.54
CA SER A 203 23.08 10.28 -6.60
C SER A 203 22.36 11.62 -6.68
N LYS A 204 22.08 12.09 -7.91
CA LYS A 204 21.34 13.34 -8.14
C LYS A 204 19.90 13.25 -7.61
N LEU A 205 19.21 12.15 -7.89
CA LEU A 205 17.85 11.93 -7.44
C LEU A 205 17.78 11.83 -5.91
N LEU A 206 18.76 11.15 -5.31
CA LEU A 206 18.87 11.04 -3.87
C LEU A 206 19.04 12.40 -3.20
N GLN A 207 19.89 13.29 -3.74
CA GLN A 207 20.03 14.66 -3.24
C GLN A 207 18.72 15.46 -3.35
N GLU A 208 18.01 15.34 -4.47
CA GLU A 208 16.71 15.98 -4.67
C GLU A 208 15.62 15.45 -3.73
N LEU A 209 15.67 14.16 -3.38
CA LEU A 209 14.75 13.56 -2.42
C LEU A 209 15.10 13.99 -1.00
N GLU A 210 16.38 13.97 -0.61
CA GLU A 210 16.83 14.41 0.72
C GLU A 210 16.43 15.85 1.06
N GLU A 211 16.44 16.75 0.07
CA GLU A 211 16.03 18.13 0.30
C GLU A 211 14.51 18.25 0.53
N GLU A 212 13.70 17.47 -0.21
CA GLU A 212 12.24 17.45 -0.05
C GLU A 212 11.80 16.72 1.21
N THR A 213 12.53 15.68 1.63
CA THR A 213 12.27 14.93 2.86
C THR A 213 12.85 15.59 4.10
N ARG A 214 13.55 16.72 3.99
CA ARG A 214 14.18 17.41 5.14
C ARG A 214 13.19 17.78 6.24
N ARG A 215 11.93 18.02 5.89
CA ARG A 215 10.85 18.36 6.82
C ARG A 215 10.14 17.13 7.39
N TRP A 216 10.52 15.93 6.98
CA TRP A 216 9.91 14.72 7.52
C TRP A 216 10.24 14.54 9.00
N PRO A 217 9.35 13.93 9.78
CA PRO A 217 9.63 13.56 11.16
C PRO A 217 10.89 12.69 11.28
N TYR A 218 11.61 12.83 12.38
CA TYR A 218 12.88 12.14 12.62
C TYR A 218 12.76 10.62 12.43
N GLU A 219 11.72 9.99 12.97
CA GLU A 219 11.52 8.54 12.85
C GLU A 219 11.36 8.09 11.39
N LEU A 220 10.71 8.91 10.57
CA LEU A 220 10.53 8.61 9.14
C LEU A 220 11.85 8.78 8.37
N GLN A 221 12.65 9.81 8.70
CA GLN A 221 13.98 9.98 8.12
C GLN A 221 14.92 8.83 8.53
N LYS A 222 14.91 8.44 9.80
CA LYS A 222 15.69 7.32 10.33
C LYS A 222 15.35 6.03 9.60
N GLU A 223 14.06 5.74 9.44
CA GLU A 223 13.63 4.57 8.69
C GLU A 223 14.03 4.65 7.21
N GLY A 224 13.89 5.83 6.59
CA GLY A 224 14.38 6.07 5.23
C GLY A 224 15.87 5.80 5.05
N VAL A 225 16.70 6.14 6.05
CA VAL A 225 18.13 5.79 6.05
C VAL A 225 18.35 4.27 6.16
N ASN A 226 17.62 3.61 7.07
CA ASN A 226 17.75 2.15 7.27
C ASN A 226 17.47 1.35 5.99
N ILE A 227 16.52 1.81 5.17
CA ILE A 227 16.17 1.13 3.92
C ILE A 227 16.91 1.67 2.69
N GLY A 228 17.92 2.52 2.89
CA GLY A 228 18.77 3.06 1.80
C GLY A 228 18.10 4.12 0.93
N LEU A 229 16.95 4.68 1.36
CA LEU A 229 16.25 5.76 0.67
C LEU A 229 16.90 7.13 0.89
N LEU A 230 17.61 7.30 2.00
CA LEU A 230 18.30 8.53 2.42
C LEU A 230 19.72 8.17 2.88
N LYS A 231 20.71 9.05 2.67
CA LYS A 231 22.06 8.84 3.24
C LYS A 231 22.22 9.45 4.62
N THR A 232 21.53 10.55 4.88
CA THR A 232 21.71 11.33 6.11
C THR A 232 20.38 11.80 6.66
N ILE A 233 20.27 11.80 7.99
CA ILE A 233 19.18 12.47 8.70
C ILE A 233 19.49 13.97 8.72
N ARG A 234 18.56 14.81 8.26
CA ARG A 234 18.72 16.26 8.25
C ARG A 234 17.76 16.90 9.24
N TYR A 235 18.32 17.60 10.23
CA TYR A 235 17.54 18.41 11.15
C TYR A 235 17.07 19.69 10.47
N PHE A 236 15.75 19.91 10.43
CA PHE A 236 15.18 21.18 10.02
C PHE A 236 15.21 22.15 11.22
N ILE A 237 16.26 22.98 11.26
CA ILE A 237 16.35 24.14 12.16
C ILE A 237 15.49 25.24 11.53
N SER A 238 14.44 25.68 12.22
CA SER A 238 13.54 26.72 11.73
C SER A 238 14.27 28.07 11.59
N ALA A 239 13.86 28.89 10.63
CA ALA A 239 14.52 30.16 10.31
C ALA A 239 14.56 31.18 11.47
N SER A 240 13.81 30.97 12.55
CA SER A 240 13.92 31.74 13.80
C SER A 240 15.17 31.44 14.63
N GLU A 241 16.00 30.47 14.23
CA GLU A 241 17.26 30.10 14.91
C GLU A 241 18.51 30.44 14.07
N VAL A 242 18.36 31.15 12.94
CA VAL A 242 19.45 31.40 11.99
C VAL A 242 20.32 32.61 12.33
N ASP A 243 19.96 33.41 13.33
CA ASP A 243 20.80 34.54 13.79
C ASP A 243 22.07 34.11 14.58
N ASN A 244 22.29 32.80 14.76
CA ASN A 244 23.50 32.26 15.43
C ASN A 244 24.35 31.35 14.53
N LYS A 245 24.46 31.65 13.23
CA LYS A 245 25.42 30.99 12.34
C LYS A 245 26.71 31.79 12.18
N ASP A 246 27.61 31.66 13.15
CA ASP A 246 29.05 31.86 12.91
C ASP A 246 29.96 30.91 13.74
N THR A 247 29.42 29.94 14.49
CA THR A 247 30.24 29.14 15.44
C THR A 247 30.24 27.63 15.25
N PHE A 248 29.62 27.07 14.20
CA PHE A 248 29.51 25.60 14.05
C PHE A 248 30.20 24.99 12.82
N GLN A 249 31.04 25.74 12.10
CA GLN A 249 31.95 25.18 11.09
C GLN A 249 33.37 25.05 11.66
N LYS A 250 33.64 24.05 12.50
CA LYS A 250 35.01 23.52 12.68
C LYS A 250 35.18 22.21 13.48
N SER A 251 34.12 21.50 13.90
CA SER A 251 34.28 20.34 14.80
C SER A 251 33.94 18.96 14.23
N GLU A 252 33.59 18.81 12.94
CA GLU A 252 33.23 17.48 12.37
C GLU A 252 34.19 16.93 11.31
N GLU A 253 35.35 17.54 11.09
CA GLU A 253 36.45 16.90 10.33
C GLU A 253 37.52 16.39 11.29
N LYS A 254 37.24 15.29 12.00
CA LYS A 254 38.19 14.32 12.58
C LYS A 254 37.47 13.42 13.58
N GLN A 255 36.69 12.45 13.10
CA GLN A 255 36.37 11.23 13.87
C GLN A 255 35.65 10.23 12.96
N THR A 256 36.35 9.73 11.95
CA THR A 256 36.01 8.48 11.29
C THR A 256 37.31 7.83 10.81
N GLU A 257 38.06 7.27 11.77
CA GLU A 257 38.93 6.14 11.51
C GLU A 257 39.24 5.45 12.84
N THR A 258 39.22 4.11 12.83
CA THR A 258 39.44 3.16 13.94
C THR A 258 38.34 3.03 15.01
N ALA A 259 37.40 2.11 14.75
CA ALA A 259 36.78 1.28 15.78
C ALA A 259 36.78 -0.17 15.29
N ALA A 260 37.81 -0.92 15.67
CA ALA A 260 37.84 -2.37 15.72
C ALA A 260 38.57 -2.75 17.01
N ASP A 261 38.02 -3.75 17.70
CA ASP A 261 38.55 -4.47 18.86
C ASP A 261 38.61 -3.70 20.20
N ASP A 262 37.63 -3.91 21.08
CA ASP A 262 37.68 -5.02 22.06
C ASP A 262 36.60 -4.90 23.14
N ILE A 263 36.01 -6.05 23.45
CA ILE A 263 35.08 -6.31 24.55
C ILE A 263 35.92 -6.72 25.76
N ALA A 264 35.77 -6.05 26.92
CA ALA A 264 35.65 -6.66 28.25
C ALA A 264 35.89 -5.69 29.43
N SER A 265 35.23 -6.03 30.55
CA SER A 265 35.56 -5.72 31.95
C SER A 265 35.11 -4.39 32.58
N THR A 266 34.03 -4.52 33.35
CA THR A 266 33.85 -4.19 34.77
C THR A 266 34.49 -2.95 35.44
N GLU A 267 33.62 -2.32 36.23
CA GLU A 267 33.83 -1.75 37.57
C GLU A 267 34.47 -0.37 37.75
N ASP A 268 33.71 0.45 38.49
CA ASP A 268 34.11 1.47 39.47
C ASP A 268 35.38 2.30 39.19
N ASN A 269 35.18 3.62 39.05
CA ASN A 269 35.71 4.54 40.06
C ASN A 269 35.16 5.96 39.91
N ARG A 270 34.62 6.47 41.03
CA ARG A 270 34.60 7.88 41.37
C ARG A 270 36.02 8.46 41.25
N LYS A 271 36.18 9.58 40.54
CA LYS A 271 37.00 10.72 40.99
C LYS A 271 36.99 11.86 39.96
N ASN A 272 36.50 13.00 40.43
CA ASN A 272 37.05 14.35 40.24
C ASN A 272 37.98 14.56 39.04
N THR A 273 37.48 15.29 38.04
CA THR A 273 38.32 16.11 37.18
C THR A 273 37.93 17.57 37.36
N SER A 274 38.71 18.21 38.22
CA SER A 274 38.87 19.66 38.28
C SER A 274 39.22 20.19 36.90
N GLY A 275 38.55 21.26 36.50
CA GLY A 275 38.88 22.00 35.29
C GLY A 275 40.32 22.51 35.34
N SER A 276 41.09 22.17 34.31
CA SER A 276 42.34 22.83 33.99
C SER A 276 42.09 23.68 32.74
N LEU A 277 41.94 24.99 32.92
CA LEU A 277 42.07 25.94 31.82
C LEU A 277 43.57 26.07 31.51
N GLU A 278 44.00 25.50 30.39
CA GLU A 278 45.27 25.87 29.77
C GLU A 278 45.13 27.30 29.22
N ILE A 279 45.74 28.27 29.90
CA ILE A 279 46.01 29.59 29.33
C ILE A 279 47.29 29.44 28.53
N THR A 280 47.16 29.45 27.21
CA THR A 280 48.26 29.60 26.26
C THR A 280 48.63 31.08 26.20
N ASP A 281 49.66 31.49 26.95
CA ASP A 281 50.27 32.81 26.80
C ASP A 281 51.32 32.78 25.69
N GLN A 282 50.95 33.30 24.51
CA GLN A 282 51.90 33.93 23.59
C GLN A 282 51.85 35.44 23.82
N SER A 283 52.87 35.98 24.50
CA SER A 283 53.30 37.36 24.23
C SER A 283 54.75 37.57 24.65
N ASP A 284 55.51 38.12 23.71
CA ASP A 284 56.91 38.47 23.80
C ASP A 284 57.26 39.37 25.00
N PHE A 285 58.20 38.90 25.83
CA PHE A 285 59.02 39.79 26.66
C PHE A 285 60.47 39.31 26.66
N LYS A 286 61.32 39.98 25.89
CA LYS A 286 62.78 39.86 25.98
C LYS A 286 63.28 40.61 27.21
N GLY A 287 63.18 39.99 28.38
CA GLY A 287 63.90 40.40 29.59
C GLY A 287 64.79 39.24 30.06
N LYS A 288 66.12 39.43 30.05
CA LYS A 288 67.06 38.46 30.63
C LYS A 288 66.82 38.37 32.14
N VAL A 289 66.09 37.36 32.59
CA VAL A 289 66.13 36.93 33.99
C VAL A 289 67.11 35.75 34.04
N ASN A 290 68.28 35.96 34.63
CA ASN A 290 69.19 34.86 34.93
C ASN A 290 68.51 33.94 35.96
N PRO A 291 68.34 32.64 35.70
CA PRO A 291 67.89 31.72 36.74
C PRO A 291 68.97 31.63 37.83
N VAL A 292 68.55 31.81 39.08
CA VAL A 292 69.40 31.59 40.25
C VAL A 292 69.83 30.12 40.25
N LYS A 293 71.12 29.87 40.00
CA LYS A 293 71.74 28.58 40.31
C LYS A 293 71.82 28.47 41.83
N THR A 294 70.99 27.60 42.41
CA THR A 294 71.21 27.09 43.76
C THR A 294 72.04 25.82 43.66
N GLU A 295 73.36 25.95 43.85
CA GLU A 295 74.22 24.81 44.17
C GLU A 295 74.24 24.65 45.70
N LEU A 296 73.89 23.45 46.16
CA LEU A 296 73.97 23.02 47.56
C LEU A 296 75.40 22.58 47.86
N ILE A 297 76.12 23.33 48.68
CA ILE A 297 77.37 22.86 49.31
C ILE A 297 77.34 23.24 50.80
N ASP A 298 77.42 22.22 51.66
CA ASP A 298 77.66 22.25 53.11
C ASP A 298 76.84 23.25 53.96
N GLY A 299 75.58 22.89 54.22
CA GLY A 299 74.94 23.04 55.54
C GLY A 299 74.85 24.43 56.18
N LYS A 300 75.18 25.51 55.47
CA LYS A 300 74.99 26.90 55.90
C LYS A 300 74.34 27.69 54.78
N THR A 301 73.08 28.03 54.97
CA THR A 301 72.36 29.04 54.18
C THR A 301 73.05 30.38 54.40
N VAL A 302 74.02 30.72 53.55
CA VAL A 302 74.44 32.11 53.38
C VAL A 302 73.37 32.78 52.53
N ILE A 303 72.40 33.40 53.21
CA ILE A 303 71.52 34.37 52.57
C ILE A 303 72.44 35.54 52.22
N ASN A 304 72.83 35.64 50.94
CA ASN A 304 73.41 36.88 50.44
C ASN A 304 72.39 37.99 50.74
N PRO A 305 72.76 39.05 51.48
CA PRO A 305 71.86 40.17 51.70
C PRO A 305 71.51 40.72 50.32
N LEU A 306 70.21 40.70 50.00
CA LEU A 306 69.66 41.31 48.79
C LEU A 306 70.28 42.70 48.65
N ASN A 307 71.09 42.86 47.61
CA ASN A 307 71.68 44.12 47.24
C ASN A 307 70.53 45.03 46.79
N TYR A 308 70.00 45.84 47.70
CA TYR A 308 68.93 46.84 47.50
C TYR A 308 69.38 48.00 46.61
N LYS A 309 70.08 47.72 45.51
CA LYS A 309 70.45 48.73 44.51
C LYS A 309 69.49 48.81 43.31
N ASP A 310 68.63 47.81 43.13
CA ASP A 310 67.66 47.76 42.01
C ASP A 310 66.20 47.55 42.47
N PHE A 311 65.86 47.86 43.74
CA PHE A 311 64.47 47.79 44.20
C PHE A 311 63.68 49.00 43.70
N ASN A 312 63.13 48.88 42.48
CA ASN A 312 62.20 49.86 41.94
C ASN A 312 60.77 49.51 42.38
N ALA A 313 60.34 50.06 43.51
CA ALA A 313 58.99 49.87 44.05
C ALA A 313 57.89 50.18 43.02
N ASN A 314 58.14 51.10 42.08
CA ASN A 314 57.19 51.44 41.03
C ASN A 314 57.02 50.33 39.99
N GLU A 315 58.08 49.59 39.65
CA GLU A 315 57.97 48.45 38.71
C GLU A 315 57.17 47.30 39.33
N HIS A 316 57.41 47.00 40.61
CA HIS A 316 56.64 45.98 41.33
C HIS A 316 55.17 46.38 41.53
N LEU A 317 54.88 47.67 41.80
CA LEU A 317 53.51 48.18 41.87
C LEU A 317 52.80 48.12 40.51
N GLN A 318 53.51 48.35 39.39
CA GLN A 318 52.96 48.18 38.05
C GLN A 318 52.63 46.72 37.73
N ILE A 319 53.51 45.78 38.09
CA ILE A 319 53.25 44.34 37.91
C ILE A 319 52.03 43.90 38.73
N LEU A 320 51.91 44.35 39.99
CA LEU A 320 50.74 44.08 40.82
C LEU A 320 49.47 44.72 40.24
N GLY A 321 49.55 45.94 39.71
CA GLY A 321 48.44 46.60 39.02
C GLY A 321 47.97 45.82 37.79
N HIS A 322 48.91 45.31 36.97
CA HIS A 322 48.58 44.44 35.84
C HIS A 322 47.96 43.11 36.28
N TYR A 323 48.47 42.49 37.34
CA TYR A 323 47.92 41.25 37.87
C TYR A 323 46.49 41.44 38.42
N ILE A 324 46.25 42.51 39.18
CA ILE A 324 44.92 42.86 39.68
C ILE A 324 43.96 43.12 38.50
N GLY A 325 44.38 43.89 37.50
CA GLY A 325 43.56 44.13 36.31
C GLY A 325 43.28 42.86 35.47
N ASN A 326 44.16 41.87 35.51
CA ASN A 326 43.90 40.55 34.91
C ASN A 326 42.88 39.75 35.72
N LEU A 327 42.98 39.78 37.05
CA LEU A 327 42.01 39.13 37.93
C LEU A 327 40.62 39.75 37.83
N GLU A 328 40.51 41.08 37.79
CA GLU A 328 39.24 41.79 37.62
C GLU A 328 38.56 41.42 36.29
N ARG A 329 39.33 41.39 35.19
CA ARG A 329 38.82 40.93 33.89
C ARG A 329 38.41 39.44 33.91
N GLY A 330 39.15 38.61 34.65
CA GLY A 330 38.79 37.20 34.85
C GLY A 330 37.49 37.03 35.61
N ILE A 331 37.28 37.80 36.68
CA ILE A 331 36.05 37.81 37.48
C ILE A 331 34.86 38.26 36.61
N GLU A 332 35.00 39.36 35.86
CA GLU A 332 33.93 39.87 34.99
C GLU A 332 33.55 38.84 33.91
N ALA A 333 34.53 38.13 33.35
CA ALA A 333 34.28 37.07 32.38
C ALA A 333 33.53 35.86 33.00
N VAL A 334 33.85 35.51 34.24
CA VAL A 334 33.15 34.43 34.97
C VAL A 334 31.73 34.86 35.33
N GLU A 335 31.50 36.09 35.78
CA GLU A 335 30.17 36.61 36.09
C GLU A 335 29.27 36.63 34.86
N LYS A 336 29.80 37.05 33.70
CA LYS A 336 29.07 36.99 32.43
C LYS A 336 28.68 35.56 32.06
N LYS A 337 29.60 34.60 32.17
CA LYS A 337 29.32 33.18 31.91
C LYS A 337 28.27 32.62 32.88
N LEU A 338 28.36 32.98 34.16
CA LEU A 338 27.41 32.54 35.17
C LEU A 338 26.00 33.07 34.88
N SER A 339 25.89 34.35 34.50
CA SER A 339 24.61 34.97 34.10
C SER A 339 23.99 34.27 32.89
N THR A 340 24.78 34.01 31.84
CA THR A 340 24.28 33.30 30.66
C THR A 340 23.82 31.88 30.99
N GLU A 341 24.53 31.20 31.88
CA GLU A 341 24.18 29.82 32.25
C GLU A 341 22.92 29.76 33.12
N GLN A 342 22.72 30.76 34.00
CA GLN A 342 21.47 30.90 34.74
C GLN A 342 20.27 31.12 33.81
N GLU A 343 20.42 31.94 32.77
CA GLU A 343 19.38 32.13 31.75
C GLU A 343 19.10 30.85 30.95
N ASN A 344 20.14 30.09 30.60
CA ASN A 344 20.01 28.78 29.95
C ASN A 344 19.19 27.81 30.82
N TYR A 345 19.55 27.70 32.10
CA TYR A 345 18.86 26.84 33.05
C TYR A 345 17.38 27.21 33.23
N GLN A 346 17.06 28.51 33.29
CA GLN A 346 15.67 28.97 33.36
C GLN A 346 14.88 28.65 32.09
N ARG A 347 15.51 28.72 30.91
CA ARG A 347 14.89 28.29 29.65
C ARG A 347 14.62 26.78 29.64
N GLU A 348 15.55 25.99 30.16
CA GLU A 348 15.41 24.54 30.23
C GLU A 348 14.28 24.11 31.18
N ILE A 349 14.13 24.77 32.33
CA ILE A 349 12.99 24.55 33.24
C ILE A 349 11.65 24.78 32.52
N ARG A 350 11.53 25.89 31.77
CA ARG A 350 10.30 26.19 31.02
C ARG A 350 10.01 25.12 29.97
N ARG A 351 11.04 24.72 29.22
CA ARG A 351 10.94 23.65 28.22
C ARG A 351 10.48 22.33 28.85
N ASN A 352 11.05 21.94 29.99
CA ASN A 352 10.64 20.73 30.69
C ASN A 352 9.19 20.80 31.18
N SER A 353 8.76 21.95 31.70
CA SER A 353 7.35 22.13 32.10
C SER A 353 6.37 22.00 30.93
N ASP A 354 6.72 22.53 29.76
CA ASP A 354 5.87 22.41 28.58
C ASP A 354 5.86 20.98 28.01
N LEU A 355 6.99 20.28 28.06
CA LEU A 355 7.06 18.85 27.73
C LEU A 355 6.22 18.00 28.69
N GLU A 356 6.19 18.30 29.98
CA GLU A 356 5.35 17.61 30.97
C GLU A 356 3.85 17.79 30.68
N LYS A 357 3.41 19.01 30.34
CA LYS A 357 2.02 19.28 29.92
C LYS A 357 1.67 18.48 28.68
N LEU A 358 2.53 18.52 27.66
CA LEU A 358 2.31 17.80 26.42
C LEU A 358 2.24 16.28 26.65
N ASN A 359 3.12 15.74 27.50
CA ASN A 359 3.09 14.33 27.89
C ASN A 359 1.78 13.95 28.62
N TRP A 360 1.26 14.85 29.48
CA TRP A 360 -0.03 14.65 30.12
C TRP A 360 -1.19 14.63 29.12
N GLU A 361 -1.20 15.54 28.14
CA GLU A 361 -2.20 15.56 27.06
C GLU A 361 -2.15 14.29 26.21
N TYR A 362 -0.96 13.82 25.82
CA TYR A 362 -0.80 12.57 25.10
C TYR A 362 -1.30 11.37 25.90
N LYS A 363 -1.01 11.31 27.20
CA LYS A 363 -1.53 10.25 28.08
C LYS A 363 -3.05 10.24 28.12
N LYS A 364 -3.67 11.42 28.25
CA LYS A 364 -5.13 11.56 28.25
C LYS A 364 -5.73 11.11 26.92
N LEU A 365 -5.17 11.55 25.81
CA LEU A 365 -5.62 11.14 24.47
C LEU A 365 -5.50 9.62 24.30
N ASN A 366 -4.40 9.01 24.75
CA ASN A 366 -4.20 7.58 24.66
C ASN A 366 -5.25 6.80 25.48
N THR A 367 -5.58 7.28 26.69
CA THR A 367 -6.67 6.67 27.49
C THR A 367 -8.04 6.80 26.83
N ASP A 368 -8.34 7.94 26.21
CA ASP A 368 -9.61 8.14 25.50
C ASP A 368 -9.71 7.21 24.27
N LEU A 369 -8.61 7.04 23.53
CA LEU A 369 -8.53 6.10 22.41
C LEU A 369 -8.68 4.64 22.86
N GLU A 370 -8.05 4.23 23.97
CA GLU A 370 -8.22 2.88 24.52
C GLU A 370 -9.67 2.59 24.90
N ILE A 371 -10.39 3.59 25.45
CA ILE A 371 -11.82 3.47 25.77
C ILE A 371 -12.64 3.29 24.49
N GLN A 372 -12.38 4.10 23.45
CA GLN A 372 -13.07 4.00 22.16
C GLN A 372 -12.82 2.64 21.49
N ILE A 373 -11.59 2.13 21.51
CA ILE A 373 -11.25 0.80 20.98
C ILE A 373 -12.04 -0.30 21.71
N LYS A 374 -12.16 -0.22 23.05
CA LYS A 374 -12.96 -1.18 23.82
C LYS A 374 -14.44 -1.13 23.44
N GLN A 375 -15.00 0.08 23.26
CA GLN A 375 -16.38 0.25 22.84
C GLN A 375 -16.63 -0.33 21.44
N LEU A 376 -15.76 -0.04 20.48
CA LEU A 376 -15.85 -0.56 19.12
C LEU A 376 -15.71 -2.09 19.07
N LYS A 377 -14.81 -2.68 19.87
CA LYS A 377 -14.69 -4.14 19.99
C LYS A 377 -15.99 -4.77 20.50
N ASN A 378 -16.59 -4.21 21.55
CA ASN A 378 -17.85 -4.71 22.09
C ASN A 378 -19.01 -4.59 21.08
N GLN A 379 -19.04 -3.51 20.29
CA GLN A 379 -20.02 -3.35 19.20
C GLN A 379 -19.81 -4.40 18.11
N LEU A 380 -18.56 -4.65 17.71
CA LEU A 380 -18.21 -5.66 16.71
C LEU A 380 -18.62 -7.07 17.18
N ASP A 381 -18.35 -7.41 18.44
CA ASP A 381 -18.73 -8.71 19.00
C ASP A 381 -20.25 -8.89 19.06
N THR A 382 -20.99 -7.81 19.35
CA THR A 382 -22.46 -7.83 19.36
C THR A 382 -23.01 -8.02 17.95
N ALA A 383 -22.46 -7.30 16.96
CA ALA A 383 -22.86 -7.42 15.57
C ALA A 383 -22.57 -8.83 15.01
N ASN A 384 -21.41 -9.41 15.34
CA ASN A 384 -21.05 -10.77 14.93
C ASN A 384 -22.01 -11.82 15.52
N LYS A 385 -22.42 -11.67 16.78
CA LYS A 385 -23.44 -12.56 17.37
C LYS A 385 -24.78 -12.48 16.62
N GLN A 386 -25.24 -11.27 16.31
CA GLN A 386 -26.46 -11.07 15.54
C GLN A 386 -26.36 -11.66 14.13
N LEU A 387 -25.20 -11.55 13.49
CA LEU A 387 -24.94 -12.13 12.17
C LEU A 387 -25.06 -13.66 12.22
N ASN A 388 -24.40 -14.30 13.19
CA ASN A 388 -24.50 -15.75 13.37
C ASN A 388 -25.94 -16.22 13.64
N GLU A 389 -26.69 -15.50 14.50
CA GLU A 389 -28.10 -15.82 14.76
C GLU A 389 -28.98 -15.70 13.50
N LEU A 390 -28.70 -14.73 12.64
CA LEU A 390 -29.42 -14.56 11.36
C LEU A 390 -29.05 -15.65 10.35
N GLU A 391 -27.78 -16.03 10.28
CA GLU A 391 -27.31 -17.13 9.42
C GLU A 391 -27.92 -18.47 9.84
N GLU A 392 -28.00 -18.76 11.14
CA GLU A 392 -28.67 -19.96 11.66
C GLU A 392 -30.16 -19.96 11.31
N LYS A 393 -30.86 -18.83 11.49
CA LYS A 393 -32.28 -18.69 11.11
C LYS A 393 -32.50 -18.89 9.62
N LEU A 394 -31.65 -18.30 8.78
CA LEU A 394 -31.75 -18.43 7.32
C LEU A 394 -31.51 -19.88 6.89
N THR A 395 -30.52 -20.54 7.48
CA THR A 395 -30.22 -21.95 7.21
C THR A 395 -31.41 -22.84 7.59
N GLY A 396 -32.02 -22.60 8.76
CA GLY A 396 -33.24 -23.29 9.19
C GLY A 396 -34.41 -23.09 8.22
N GLN A 397 -34.63 -21.85 7.76
CA GLN A 397 -35.67 -21.57 6.77
C GLN A 397 -35.44 -22.30 5.44
N ILE A 398 -34.19 -22.36 4.97
CA ILE A 398 -33.83 -23.09 3.75
C ILE A 398 -34.10 -24.59 3.91
N THR A 399 -33.76 -25.18 5.06
CA THR A 399 -34.03 -26.60 5.32
C THR A 399 -35.53 -26.90 5.37
N ASP A 400 -36.31 -26.03 6.01
CA ASP A 400 -37.76 -26.19 6.12
C ASP A 400 -38.43 -26.09 4.74
N HIS A 401 -38.05 -25.08 3.93
CA HIS A 401 -38.58 -24.92 2.57
C HIS A 401 -38.19 -26.10 1.67
N LYS A 402 -36.98 -26.61 1.81
CA LYS A 402 -36.54 -27.78 1.03
C LYS A 402 -37.37 -29.02 1.38
N ALA A 403 -37.64 -29.24 2.67
CA ALA A 403 -38.50 -30.33 3.12
C ALA A 403 -39.95 -30.16 2.63
N GLU A 404 -40.48 -28.93 2.61
CA GLU A 404 -41.81 -28.65 2.08
C GLU A 404 -41.90 -28.91 0.57
N VAL A 405 -40.91 -28.48 -0.21
CA VAL A 405 -40.83 -28.78 -1.65
C VAL A 405 -40.79 -30.27 -1.90
N GLU A 406 -39.97 -31.02 -1.15
CA GLU A 406 -39.89 -32.48 -1.28
C GLU A 406 -41.23 -33.16 -0.94
N LYS A 407 -41.92 -32.67 0.08
CA LYS A 407 -43.28 -33.15 0.42
C LYS A 407 -44.27 -32.89 -0.71
N LEU A 408 -44.27 -31.69 -1.28
CA LEU A 408 -45.17 -31.32 -2.39
C LEU A 408 -44.88 -32.14 -3.65
N VAL A 409 -43.60 -32.37 -3.98
CA VAL A 409 -43.20 -33.23 -5.11
C VAL A 409 -43.73 -34.65 -4.91
N ASN A 410 -43.54 -35.23 -3.72
CA ASN A 410 -44.05 -36.56 -3.41
C ASN A 410 -45.59 -36.62 -3.49
N GLN A 411 -46.29 -35.56 -3.08
CA GLN A 411 -47.74 -35.47 -3.21
C GLN A 411 -48.16 -35.45 -4.68
N ILE A 412 -47.56 -34.57 -5.50
CA ILE A 412 -47.83 -34.48 -6.94
C ILE A 412 -47.60 -35.83 -7.62
N ASP A 413 -46.49 -36.51 -7.34
CA ASP A 413 -46.18 -37.81 -7.93
C ASP A 413 -47.22 -38.88 -7.54
N SER A 414 -47.66 -38.87 -6.28
CA SER A 414 -48.68 -39.81 -5.78
C SER A 414 -50.06 -39.53 -6.39
N GLU A 415 -50.45 -38.27 -6.53
CA GLU A 415 -51.71 -37.84 -7.13
C GLU A 415 -51.72 -38.13 -8.63
N CYS A 416 -50.65 -37.77 -9.36
CA CYS A 416 -50.51 -38.11 -10.78
C CYS A 416 -50.62 -39.62 -11.00
N LYS A 417 -49.96 -40.42 -10.17
CA LYS A 417 -50.03 -41.88 -10.26
C LYS A 417 -51.43 -42.39 -9.98
N TYR A 418 -52.10 -41.83 -8.98
CA TYR A 418 -53.49 -42.18 -8.67
C TYR A 418 -54.43 -41.84 -9.83
N GLU A 419 -54.37 -40.61 -10.37
CA GLU A 419 -55.20 -40.17 -11.49
C GLU A 419 -54.98 -41.04 -12.75
N VAL A 420 -53.72 -41.41 -13.04
CA VAL A 420 -53.40 -42.30 -14.16
C VAL A 420 -54.00 -43.70 -13.95
N GLU A 421 -53.90 -44.28 -12.75
CA GLU A 421 -54.49 -45.59 -12.46
C GLU A 421 -56.02 -45.55 -12.45
N GLU A 422 -56.63 -44.49 -11.91
CA GLU A 422 -58.07 -44.27 -11.95
C GLU A 422 -58.56 -44.15 -13.40
N PHE A 423 -57.84 -43.38 -14.24
CA PHE A 423 -58.14 -43.27 -15.67
C PHE A 423 -58.04 -44.62 -16.38
N LYS A 424 -56.97 -45.39 -16.14
CA LYS A 424 -56.80 -46.74 -16.70
C LYS A 424 -57.95 -47.66 -16.32
N ASN A 425 -58.32 -47.70 -15.04
CA ASN A 425 -59.41 -48.54 -14.55
C ASN A 425 -60.73 -48.14 -15.21
N THR A 426 -61.04 -46.85 -15.23
CA THR A 426 -62.26 -46.31 -15.87
C THR A 426 -62.31 -46.61 -17.37
N LEU A 427 -61.17 -46.51 -18.05
CA LEU A 427 -61.03 -46.83 -19.47
C LEU A 427 -61.24 -48.33 -19.70
N MET A 428 -60.62 -49.17 -18.89
CA MET A 428 -60.74 -50.63 -18.96
C MET A 428 -62.19 -51.07 -18.77
N GLU A 429 -62.89 -50.54 -17.76
CA GLU A 429 -64.32 -50.80 -17.54
C GLU A 429 -65.17 -50.42 -18.76
N SER A 430 -64.87 -49.28 -19.39
CA SER A 430 -65.60 -48.80 -20.58
C SER A 430 -65.33 -49.65 -21.82
N LEU A 431 -64.14 -50.24 -21.93
CA LEU A 431 -63.69 -51.04 -23.09
C LEU A 431 -63.95 -52.54 -22.95
N TRP A 432 -64.10 -53.03 -21.71
CA TRP A 432 -64.28 -54.44 -21.38
C TRP A 432 -65.40 -55.16 -22.15
N PRO A 433 -66.59 -54.55 -22.38
CA PRO A 433 -67.64 -55.20 -23.16
C PRO A 433 -67.17 -55.51 -24.59
N TYR A 434 -66.49 -54.58 -25.25
CA TYR A 434 -66.02 -54.76 -26.63
C TYR A 434 -64.85 -55.75 -26.71
N PHE A 435 -64.00 -55.79 -25.68
CA PHE A 435 -62.94 -56.78 -25.58
C PHE A 435 -63.53 -58.19 -25.43
N ASN A 436 -64.53 -58.37 -24.56
CA ASN A 436 -65.21 -59.66 -24.41
C ASN A 436 -65.94 -60.08 -25.68
N ASP A 437 -66.65 -59.16 -26.34
CA ASP A 437 -67.30 -59.41 -27.63
C ASP A 437 -66.29 -59.91 -28.67
N PHE A 438 -65.11 -59.31 -28.72
CA PHE A 438 -64.02 -59.75 -29.60
C PHE A 438 -63.49 -61.14 -29.22
N ILE A 439 -63.24 -61.40 -27.94
CA ILE A 439 -62.74 -62.69 -27.47
C ILE A 439 -63.73 -63.83 -27.73
N GLN A 440 -65.03 -63.57 -27.61
CA GLN A 440 -66.07 -64.57 -27.90
C GLN A 440 -66.18 -64.90 -29.38
N THR A 441 -65.88 -63.94 -30.25
CA THR A 441 -66.05 -64.07 -31.71
C THR A 441 -64.76 -64.46 -32.46
N LYS A 442 -63.60 -64.46 -31.79
CA LYS A 442 -62.30 -64.68 -32.43
C LYS A 442 -62.13 -66.08 -33.06
N ASP A 443 -62.81 -67.09 -32.52
CA ASP A 443 -62.71 -68.50 -32.92
C ASP A 443 -63.86 -68.92 -33.87
N GLU A 444 -64.74 -67.97 -34.25
CA GLU A 444 -65.85 -68.22 -35.18
C GLU A 444 -65.37 -68.21 -36.64
N GLN A 445 -66.03 -68.99 -37.51
CA GLN A 445 -65.72 -68.98 -38.95
C GLN A 445 -66.04 -67.62 -39.56
N ALA A 446 -65.10 -67.10 -40.37
CA ALA A 446 -65.21 -65.81 -41.03
C ALA A 446 -66.44 -65.75 -41.96
N THR A 447 -67.49 -65.09 -41.48
CA THR A 447 -68.71 -64.82 -42.24
C THR A 447 -68.90 -63.32 -42.41
N GLU A 448 -69.66 -62.92 -43.42
CA GLU A 448 -69.97 -61.51 -43.70
C GLU A 448 -70.66 -60.82 -42.52
N LYS A 449 -71.51 -61.56 -41.79
CA LYS A 449 -72.16 -61.08 -40.56
C LYS A 449 -71.17 -60.83 -39.42
N LEU A 450 -70.15 -61.68 -39.28
CA LEU A 450 -69.09 -61.50 -38.29
C LEU A 450 -68.26 -60.24 -38.59
N ALA A 451 -67.96 -60.00 -39.87
CA ALA A 451 -67.25 -58.80 -40.30
C ALA A 451 -68.04 -57.51 -40.00
N GLU A 452 -69.35 -57.49 -40.25
CA GLU A 452 -70.24 -56.36 -39.94
C GLU A 452 -70.33 -56.09 -38.42
N PHE A 453 -70.41 -57.16 -37.61
CA PHE A 453 -70.41 -57.10 -36.15
C PHE A 453 -69.10 -56.50 -35.62
N LEU A 454 -67.95 -57.01 -36.04
CA LEU A 454 -66.63 -56.50 -35.63
C LEU A 454 -66.42 -55.03 -36.03
N LYS A 455 -66.86 -54.63 -37.23
CA LYS A 455 -66.81 -53.24 -37.69
C LYS A 455 -67.65 -52.31 -36.81
N THR A 456 -68.81 -52.79 -36.36
CA THR A 456 -69.69 -52.05 -35.46
C THR A 456 -69.10 -51.93 -34.05
N SER A 457 -68.54 -53.02 -33.51
CA SER A 457 -67.88 -53.04 -32.21
C SER A 457 -66.64 -52.15 -32.18
N MET A 458 -65.82 -52.15 -33.24
CA MET A 458 -64.68 -51.24 -33.37
C MET A 458 -65.13 -49.77 -33.40
N ARG A 459 -66.17 -49.41 -34.17
CA ARG A 459 -66.69 -48.04 -34.19
C ARG A 459 -67.16 -47.59 -32.81
N LYS A 460 -67.87 -48.43 -32.08
CA LYS A 460 -68.33 -48.12 -30.72
C LYS A 460 -67.15 -47.97 -29.75
N MET A 461 -66.13 -48.81 -29.85
CA MET A 461 -64.88 -48.69 -29.09
C MET A 461 -64.19 -47.34 -29.35
N PHE A 462 -64.02 -46.92 -30.61
CA PHE A 462 -63.43 -45.62 -30.94
C PHE A 462 -64.26 -44.43 -30.43
N ILE A 463 -65.60 -44.54 -30.42
CA ILE A 463 -66.47 -43.54 -29.81
C ILE A 463 -66.22 -43.45 -28.29
N GLN A 464 -66.07 -44.58 -27.60
CA GLN A 464 -65.77 -44.59 -26.16
C GLN A 464 -64.40 -43.99 -25.85
N LEU A 465 -63.38 -44.31 -26.65
CA LEU A 465 -62.04 -43.71 -26.52
C LEU A 465 -62.10 -42.19 -26.69
N LYS A 466 -62.86 -41.70 -27.69
CA LYS A 466 -63.07 -40.26 -27.91
C LYS A 466 -63.82 -39.58 -26.77
N LEU A 467 -64.85 -40.24 -26.21
CA LEU A 467 -65.60 -39.73 -25.04
C LEU A 467 -64.72 -39.61 -23.78
N LYS A 468 -63.65 -40.41 -23.68
CA LYS A 468 -62.63 -40.34 -22.62
C LYS A 468 -61.48 -39.38 -22.95
N GLY A 469 -61.61 -38.57 -24.00
CA GLY A 469 -60.62 -37.54 -24.36
C GLY A 469 -59.43 -38.05 -25.15
N ILE A 470 -59.42 -39.33 -25.59
CA ILE A 470 -58.37 -39.87 -26.44
C ILE A 470 -58.66 -39.47 -27.88
N MET A 471 -57.89 -38.51 -28.39
CA MET A 471 -57.97 -38.04 -29.76
C MET A 471 -56.98 -38.84 -30.62
N PHE A 472 -57.47 -39.35 -31.76
CA PHE A 472 -56.63 -40.01 -32.76
C PHE A 472 -56.27 -38.97 -33.81
N GLU A 473 -55.03 -38.48 -33.80
CA GLU A 473 -54.52 -37.61 -34.86
C GLU A 473 -54.12 -38.47 -36.06
N GLY A 474 -54.83 -38.32 -37.19
CA GLY A 474 -54.52 -39.03 -38.44
C GLY A 474 -55.73 -39.51 -39.25
N GLY A 475 -56.74 -38.65 -39.44
CA GLY A 475 -57.85 -38.88 -40.39
C GLY A 475 -57.93 -37.76 -41.40
#